data_AF-A0A1G4AYV3-F1
#
_entry.id   AF-A0A1G4AYV3-F1
#
_cell.length_a   1.000
_cell.length_b   1.000
_cell.length_c   1.000
_cell.angle_alpha   90.00
_cell.angle_beta   90.00
_cell.angle_gamma   90.00
#
_symmetry.space_group_name_H-M   'P 1'
#
loop_
_entity.id
_entity.type
_entity.pdbx_description
1 polymer ?
#
loop_
_entity_poly.entity_id
_entity_poly.type
_entity_poly.pdbx_seq_one_letter_code
_entity_poly.pdbx_strand_id
1 'polypeptide(L)'
;MTPFFAPNKTADKVTTLLDPWFSKLRGLGIPFDPNITEYDRFYPAWKVLFPLEAVEKLNIQNGSCLVPRRNFESEALKQAVFDAIRTSLETSHVFVGLNIKATSPDDPANAVNPAWRENILFALQSARCKYPRLLELKDKWDPEDVFFAATAVCNEFWKVITAYELPHENGRLCRVDE
;
A
#
# COMPACT_ATOMS: atom_id res chain seq x y z
N MET A 1 2.95 0.48 8.14
CA MET A 1 2.24 -0.76 8.45
C MET A 1 2.93 -1.45 9.61
N THR A 2 2.35 -1.38 10.80
CA THR A 2 3.12 -1.48 12.05
C THR A 2 2.73 -2.67 12.95
N PRO A 3 1.66 -3.43 12.67
CA PRO A 3 1.57 -4.78 13.25
C PRO A 3 0.91 -5.85 12.37
N PHE A 4 1.25 -7.12 12.62
CA PHE A 4 0.46 -8.26 12.13
C PHE A 4 -0.89 -8.30 12.85
N PHE A 5 -1.95 -8.61 12.10
CA PHE A 5 -3.30 -8.74 12.64
C PHE A 5 -3.82 -10.15 12.43
N ALA A 6 -4.18 -10.84 13.52
CA ALA A 6 -4.57 -12.24 13.51
C ALA A 6 -5.97 -12.44 14.11
N PRO A 7 -7.04 -12.34 13.29
CA PRO A 7 -8.40 -12.58 13.76
C PRO A 7 -8.58 -13.99 14.32
N ASN A 8 -9.35 -14.11 15.40
CA ASN A 8 -9.70 -15.39 16.03
C ASN A 8 -8.48 -16.23 16.48
N LYS A 9 -7.44 -15.56 16.99
CA LYS A 9 -6.24 -16.16 17.57
C LYS A 9 -5.91 -15.51 18.91
N THR A 10 -5.52 -16.34 19.87
CA THR A 10 -4.95 -15.89 21.14
C THR A 10 -3.48 -15.51 20.96
N ALA A 11 -2.91 -14.80 21.92
CA ALA A 11 -1.50 -14.42 21.93
C ALA A 11 -0.58 -15.66 21.79
N ASP A 12 -0.88 -16.76 22.50
CA ASP A 12 -0.11 -18.01 22.43
C ASP A 12 -0.15 -18.64 21.03
N LYS A 13 -1.33 -18.62 20.38
CA LYS A 13 -1.48 -19.15 19.02
C LYS A 13 -0.71 -18.30 18.01
N VAL A 14 -0.68 -16.98 18.17
CA VAL A 14 0.10 -16.08 17.31
C VAL A 14 1.60 -16.31 17.52
N THR A 15 2.04 -16.43 18.77
CA THR A 15 3.45 -16.71 19.11
C THR A 15 3.91 -18.02 18.47
N THR A 16 3.12 -19.08 18.62
CA THR A 16 3.39 -20.38 17.99
C THR A 16 3.43 -20.28 16.46
N LEU A 17 2.52 -19.52 15.86
CA LEU A 17 2.45 -19.34 14.41
C LEU A 17 3.69 -18.62 13.85
N LEU A 18 4.22 -17.65 14.58
CA LEU A 18 5.37 -16.83 14.16
C LEU A 18 6.72 -17.43 14.55
N ASP A 19 6.76 -18.43 15.44
CA ASP A 19 8.03 -18.98 15.94
C ASP A 19 9.00 -19.49 14.87
N PRO A 20 8.56 -20.14 13.77
CA PRO A 20 9.49 -20.54 12.71
C PRO A 20 10.21 -19.35 12.07
N TRP A 21 9.52 -18.21 11.94
CA TRP A 21 10.11 -16.98 11.41
C TRP A 21 11.03 -16.33 12.44
N PHE A 22 10.60 -16.25 13.70
CA PHE A 22 11.43 -15.76 14.81
C PHE A 22 12.72 -16.56 14.98
N SER A 23 12.66 -17.88 14.90
CA SER A 23 13.82 -18.76 14.93
C SER A 23 14.78 -18.48 13.77
N LYS A 24 14.26 -18.21 12.58
CA LYS A 24 15.08 -17.81 11.43
C LYS A 24 15.75 -16.45 11.65
N LEU A 25 15.05 -15.45 12.17
CA LEU A 25 15.63 -14.14 12.48
C LEU A 25 16.75 -14.25 13.51
N ARG A 26 16.55 -15.04 14.57
CA ARG A 26 17.58 -15.35 15.57
C ARG A 26 18.80 -16.03 14.93
N GLY A 27 18.58 -17.01 14.06
CA GLY A 27 19.65 -17.70 13.33
C GLY A 27 20.44 -16.79 12.39
N LEU A 28 19.82 -15.70 11.91
CA LEU A 28 20.47 -14.65 11.10
C LEU A 28 21.12 -13.55 11.95
N GLY A 29 21.02 -13.62 13.29
CA GLY A 29 21.54 -12.60 14.20
C GLY A 29 20.78 -11.27 14.15
N ILE A 30 19.52 -11.26 13.67
CA ILE A 30 18.70 -10.06 13.59
C ILE A 30 17.99 -9.85 14.94
N PRO A 31 18.28 -8.77 15.68
CA PRO A 31 17.59 -8.49 16.94
C PRO A 31 16.16 -8.02 16.68
N PHE A 32 15.21 -8.52 17.46
CA PHE A 32 13.81 -8.08 17.44
C PHE A 32 13.14 -8.30 18.81
N ASP A 33 12.09 -7.54 19.08
CA ASP A 33 11.29 -7.64 20.30
C ASP A 33 9.79 -7.60 19.93
N PRO A 34 9.10 -8.76 19.88
CA PRO A 34 7.72 -8.82 19.41
C PRO A 34 6.73 -8.38 20.50
N ASN A 35 5.98 -7.30 20.25
CA ASN A 35 4.84 -6.92 21.09
C ASN A 35 3.55 -7.58 20.58
N ILE A 36 3.03 -8.56 21.34
CA ILE A 36 1.83 -9.32 21.00
C ILE A 36 0.72 -8.95 22.00
N THR A 37 -0.35 -8.33 21.52
CA THR A 37 -1.50 -7.93 22.33
C THR A 37 -2.76 -8.65 21.85
N GLU A 38 -3.48 -9.27 22.79
CA GLU A 38 -4.77 -9.92 22.52
C GLU A 38 -5.93 -8.97 22.86
N TYR A 39 -7.00 -9.02 22.07
CA TYR A 39 -8.19 -8.19 22.24
C TYR A 39 -9.45 -9.07 22.15
N ASP A 40 -10.41 -8.81 23.05
CA ASP A 40 -11.68 -9.57 23.10
C ASP A 40 -12.60 -9.30 21.90
N ARG A 41 -12.40 -8.17 21.20
CA ARG A 41 -13.27 -7.71 20.10
C ARG A 41 -12.45 -7.09 18.98
N PHE A 42 -13.00 -7.17 17.77
CA PHE A 42 -12.37 -6.63 16.56
C PHE A 42 -12.14 -5.12 16.63
N TYR A 43 -13.13 -4.33 17.04
CA TYR A 43 -13.06 -2.87 16.93
C TYR A 43 -11.94 -2.22 17.78
N PRO A 44 -11.74 -2.58 19.06
CA PRO A 44 -10.59 -2.10 19.83
C PRO A 44 -9.24 -2.41 19.17
N ALA A 45 -9.08 -3.63 18.64
CA ALA A 45 -7.85 -4.01 17.95
C ALA A 45 -7.69 -3.20 16.65
N TRP A 46 -8.74 -3.10 15.84
CA TRP A 46 -8.71 -2.33 14.59
C TRP A 46 -8.31 -0.87 14.82
N LYS A 47 -8.88 -0.23 15.85
CA LYS A 47 -8.60 1.19 16.17
C LYS A 47 -7.13 1.44 16.52
N VAL A 48 -6.47 0.49 17.17
CA VAL A 48 -5.05 0.60 17.53
C VAL A 48 -4.13 0.35 16.33
N LEU A 49 -4.50 -0.61 15.48
CA LEU A 49 -3.62 -1.11 14.43
C LEU A 49 -3.79 -0.39 13.08
N PHE A 50 -4.93 0.27 12.86
CA PHE A 50 -5.27 0.98 11.63
C PHE A 50 -5.69 2.43 11.92
N PRO A 51 -4.78 3.28 12.44
CA PRO A 51 -5.04 4.71 12.54
C PRO A 51 -5.24 5.32 11.14
N LEU A 52 -5.84 6.52 11.09
CA LEU A 52 -6.00 7.25 9.83
C LEU A 52 -4.62 7.48 9.18
N GLU A 53 -4.44 6.98 7.97
CA GLU A 53 -3.21 7.16 7.20
C GLU A 53 -3.32 8.37 6.27
N ALA A 54 -2.23 9.13 6.17
CA ALA A 54 -2.12 10.19 5.16
C ALA A 54 -1.74 9.57 3.80
N VAL A 55 -2.71 9.52 2.88
CA VAL A 55 -2.57 9.04 1.51
C VAL A 55 -2.45 10.22 0.51
N GLU A 56 -2.38 9.94 -0.79
CA GLU A 56 -2.54 10.96 -1.85
C GLU A 56 -1.51 12.10 -1.84
N LYS A 57 -0.24 11.78 -1.58
CA LYS A 57 0.84 12.78 -1.64
C LYS A 57 1.05 13.27 -3.08
N LEU A 58 0.95 14.59 -3.28
CA LEU A 58 1.08 15.29 -4.56
C LEU A 58 2.37 15.02 -5.33
N ASN A 59 3.45 14.75 -4.59
CA ASN A 59 4.77 14.50 -5.17
C ASN A 59 5.10 13.00 -5.32
N ILE A 60 4.11 12.12 -5.19
CA ILE A 60 4.28 10.67 -5.24
C ILE A 60 3.42 10.08 -6.37
N GLN A 61 4.05 9.28 -7.22
CA GLN A 61 3.38 8.46 -8.21
C GLN A 61 3.45 7.00 -7.78
N ASN A 62 2.31 6.31 -7.87
CA ASN A 62 2.21 4.90 -7.51
C ASN A 62 2.11 4.05 -8.78
N GLY A 63 2.84 2.94 -8.80
CA GLY A 63 2.69 1.85 -9.74
C GLY A 63 2.32 0.57 -8.99
N SER A 64 1.73 -0.38 -9.68
CA SER A 64 1.45 -1.69 -9.10
C SER A 64 1.64 -2.82 -10.10
N CYS A 65 2.00 -4.01 -9.62
CA CYS A 65 2.04 -5.22 -10.42
C CYS A 65 1.52 -6.43 -9.63
N LEU A 66 0.95 -7.38 -10.38
CA LEU A 66 0.62 -8.71 -9.87
C LEU A 66 1.83 -9.61 -10.08
N VAL A 67 2.24 -10.33 -9.04
CA VAL A 67 3.32 -11.33 -9.06
C VAL A 67 2.70 -12.72 -8.82
N PRO A 68 2.52 -13.51 -9.90
CA PRO A 68 1.87 -14.83 -9.82
C PRO A 68 2.70 -15.88 -9.08
N ARG A 69 2.03 -16.96 -8.65
CA ARG A 69 2.62 -18.11 -7.96
C ARG A 69 3.84 -18.69 -8.66
N ARG A 70 3.78 -18.82 -9.99
CA ARG A 70 4.87 -19.35 -10.82
C ARG A 70 6.21 -18.65 -10.60
N ASN A 71 6.20 -17.37 -10.22
CA ASN A 71 7.41 -16.60 -9.93
C ASN A 71 8.13 -17.04 -8.65
N PHE A 72 7.54 -17.91 -7.84
CA PHE A 72 8.11 -18.45 -6.60
C PHE A 72 8.38 -19.96 -6.67
N GLU A 73 8.11 -20.62 -7.80
CA GLU A 73 8.25 -22.07 -7.96
C GLU A 73 9.69 -22.51 -8.27
N SER A 74 10.54 -21.62 -8.77
CA SER A 74 11.96 -21.88 -9.00
C SER A 74 12.84 -20.87 -8.26
N GLU A 75 14.01 -21.31 -7.81
CA GLU A 75 14.96 -20.42 -7.14
C GLU A 75 15.43 -19.29 -8.06
N ALA A 76 15.55 -19.53 -9.37
CA ALA A 76 15.90 -18.49 -10.34
C ALA A 76 14.84 -17.38 -10.42
N LEU A 77 13.55 -17.74 -10.50
CA LEU A 77 12.47 -16.76 -10.57
C LEU A 77 12.28 -16.02 -9.24
N LYS A 78 12.39 -16.75 -8.13
CA LYS A 78 12.34 -16.19 -6.78
C LYS A 78 13.47 -15.19 -6.55
N GLN A 79 14.68 -15.50 -7.03
CA GLN A 79 15.82 -14.58 -6.98
C GLN A 79 15.56 -13.34 -7.83
N ALA A 80 15.00 -13.50 -9.05
CA ALA A 80 14.66 -12.37 -9.90
C ALA A 80 13.61 -11.43 -9.25
N VAL A 81 12.60 -11.99 -8.56
CA VAL A 81 11.63 -11.19 -7.79
C VAL A 81 12.33 -10.46 -6.64
N PHE A 82 13.20 -11.13 -5.90
CA PHE A 82 13.97 -10.53 -4.81
C PHE A 82 14.84 -9.37 -5.32
N ASP A 83 15.56 -9.57 -6.42
CA ASP A 83 16.43 -8.55 -7.01
C ASP A 83 15.66 -7.32 -7.49
N ALA A 84 14.47 -7.52 -8.05
CA ALA A 84 13.59 -6.41 -8.43
C ALA A 84 13.12 -5.60 -7.21
N ILE A 85 12.72 -6.28 -6.13
CA ILE A 85 12.29 -5.62 -4.88
C ILE A 85 13.48 -4.88 -4.25
N ARG A 86 14.67 -5.50 -4.19
CA ARG A 86 15.89 -4.88 -3.68
C ARG A 86 16.25 -3.63 -4.47
N THR A 87 16.25 -3.70 -5.80
CA THR A 87 16.53 -2.55 -6.68
C THR A 87 15.57 -1.39 -6.42
N SER A 88 14.28 -1.68 -6.25
CA SER A 88 13.27 -0.67 -5.87
C SER A 88 13.64 0.04 -4.56
N LEU A 89 13.96 -0.71 -3.51
CA LEU A 89 14.31 -0.16 -2.21
C LEU A 89 15.63 0.63 -2.22
N GLU A 90 16.65 0.14 -2.93
CA GLU A 90 17.95 0.81 -3.06
C GLU A 90 17.86 2.11 -3.88
N THR A 91 16.85 2.25 -4.73
CA THR A 91 16.57 3.48 -5.49
C THR A 91 15.66 4.46 -4.76
N SER A 92 15.49 4.30 -3.44
CA SER A 92 14.66 5.15 -2.57
C SER A 92 13.17 5.18 -2.95
N HIS A 93 12.67 4.11 -3.57
CA HIS A 93 11.24 3.90 -3.74
C HIS A 93 10.63 3.26 -2.49
N VAL A 94 9.35 3.52 -2.26
CA VAL A 94 8.58 2.79 -1.25
C VAL A 94 8.00 1.54 -1.90
N PHE A 95 8.09 0.40 -1.22
CA PHE A 95 7.48 -0.85 -1.65
C PHE A 95 6.41 -1.28 -0.64
N VAL A 96 5.23 -1.63 -1.14
CA VAL A 96 4.14 -2.22 -0.35
C VAL A 96 3.76 -3.55 -0.99
N GLY A 97 3.91 -4.63 -0.24
CA GLY A 97 3.56 -5.97 -0.70
C GLY A 97 2.31 -6.49 -0.02
N LEU A 98 1.25 -6.70 -0.78
CA LEU A 98 0.03 -7.36 -0.32
C LEU A 98 0.08 -8.83 -0.73
N ASN A 99 0.34 -9.70 0.25
CA ASN A 99 0.26 -11.14 0.04
C ASN A 99 -1.20 -11.58 0.09
N ILE A 100 -1.73 -12.02 -1.04
CA ILE A 100 -3.16 -12.32 -1.20
C ILE A 100 -3.31 -13.79 -1.59
N LYS A 101 -4.10 -14.55 -0.84
CA LYS A 101 -4.52 -15.90 -1.21
C LYS A 101 -5.93 -15.85 -1.80
N ALA A 102 -6.03 -15.51 -3.08
CA ALA A 102 -7.29 -15.42 -3.81
C ALA A 102 -7.70 -16.76 -4.44
N THR A 103 -7.79 -17.82 -3.63
CA THR A 103 -8.19 -19.16 -4.09
C THR A 103 -9.67 -19.41 -3.82
N SER A 104 -10.45 -19.66 -4.88
CA SER A 104 -11.84 -20.14 -4.76
C SER A 104 -11.87 -21.66 -4.93
N PRO A 105 -12.29 -22.45 -3.91
CA PRO A 105 -12.37 -23.90 -4.02
C PRO A 105 -13.21 -24.38 -5.20
N ASP A 106 -14.31 -23.67 -5.49
CA ASP A 106 -15.28 -24.05 -6.51
C ASP A 106 -15.03 -23.38 -7.88
N ASP A 107 -14.04 -22.47 -7.94
CA ASP A 107 -13.67 -21.63 -9.10
C ASP A 107 -14.82 -21.33 -10.12
N PRO A 108 -15.93 -20.70 -9.68
CA PRO A 108 -17.05 -20.46 -10.58
C PRO A 108 -16.69 -19.40 -11.63
N ALA A 109 -17.31 -19.50 -12.81
CA ALA A 109 -17.22 -18.46 -13.83
C ALA A 109 -17.74 -17.13 -13.27
N ASN A 110 -16.91 -16.09 -13.34
CA ASN A 110 -17.20 -14.75 -12.84
C ASN A 110 -16.42 -13.68 -13.62
N ALA A 111 -16.72 -12.41 -13.36
CA ALA A 111 -16.08 -11.27 -14.03
C ALA A 111 -14.69 -10.89 -13.46
N VAL A 112 -14.16 -11.64 -12.48
CA VAL A 112 -12.85 -11.34 -11.90
C VAL A 112 -11.76 -11.66 -12.92
N ASN A 113 -10.85 -10.69 -13.14
CA ASN A 113 -9.70 -10.87 -14.02
C ASN A 113 -8.91 -12.14 -13.59
N PRO A 114 -8.73 -13.13 -14.50
CA PRO A 114 -8.07 -14.39 -14.18
C PRO A 114 -6.69 -14.28 -13.56
N ALA A 115 -5.93 -13.21 -13.84
CA ALA A 115 -4.60 -13.00 -13.25
C ALA A 115 -4.61 -12.95 -11.71
N TRP A 116 -5.74 -12.56 -11.10
CA TRP A 116 -5.88 -12.56 -9.64
C TRP A 116 -5.92 -13.96 -9.02
N ARG A 117 -6.40 -14.97 -9.77
CA ARG A 117 -6.50 -16.36 -9.29
C ARG A 117 -5.11 -16.97 -9.02
N GLU A 118 -4.13 -16.59 -9.85
CA GLU A 118 -2.75 -17.06 -9.74
C GLU A 118 -1.86 -16.15 -8.87
N ASN A 119 -2.33 -14.95 -8.54
CA ASN A 119 -1.54 -13.95 -7.82
C ASN A 119 -1.23 -14.40 -6.39
N ILE A 120 0.02 -14.19 -5.96
CA ILE A 120 0.41 -14.34 -4.56
C ILE A 120 0.76 -12.99 -3.94
N LEU A 121 1.33 -12.08 -4.73
CA LEU A 121 1.81 -10.79 -4.27
C LEU A 121 1.29 -9.69 -5.20
N PHE A 122 0.42 -8.84 -4.68
CA PHE A 122 0.11 -7.55 -5.31
C PHE A 122 1.10 -6.52 -4.76
N ALA A 123 2.07 -6.15 -5.59
CA ALA A 123 3.14 -5.23 -5.23
C ALA A 123 2.78 -3.82 -5.70
N LEU A 124 2.86 -2.85 -4.80
CA LEU A 124 2.80 -1.44 -5.10
C LEU A 124 4.16 -0.80 -4.87
N GLN A 125 4.50 0.13 -5.74
CA GLN A 125 5.70 0.93 -5.64
C GLN A 125 5.33 2.40 -5.70
N SER A 126 5.92 3.21 -4.83
CA SER A 126 5.76 4.66 -4.86
C SER A 126 7.09 5.32 -5.22
N ALA A 127 7.05 6.19 -6.22
CA ALA A 127 8.19 6.97 -6.67
C ALA A 127 7.91 8.47 -6.55
N ARG A 128 8.95 9.24 -6.24
CA ARG A 128 8.84 10.70 -6.19
C ARG A 128 8.79 11.25 -7.62
N CYS A 129 7.76 12.03 -7.92
CA CYS A 129 7.66 12.67 -9.24
C CYS A 129 8.59 13.90 -9.32
N LYS A 130 8.89 14.33 -10.56
CA LYS A 130 9.66 15.56 -10.82
C LYS A 130 8.79 16.81 -10.65
N TYR A 131 8.23 16.98 -9.45
CA TYR A 131 7.20 17.97 -9.16
C TYR A 131 7.53 19.40 -9.63
N PRO A 132 8.74 19.95 -9.38
CA PRO A 132 9.07 21.31 -9.83
C PRO A 132 8.95 21.49 -11.35
N ARG A 133 9.41 20.49 -12.11
CA ARG A 133 9.32 20.54 -13.58
C ARG A 133 7.88 20.40 -14.08
N LEU A 134 7.07 19.58 -13.40
CA LEU A 134 5.68 19.42 -13.78
C LEU A 134 4.87 20.68 -13.45
N LEU A 135 5.18 21.35 -12.34
CA LEU A 135 4.60 22.64 -11.97
C LEU A 135 4.91 23.71 -13.02
N GLU A 136 6.18 23.86 -13.43
CA GLU A 136 6.57 24.78 -14.51
C GLU A 136 5.80 24.53 -15.82
N LEU A 137 5.54 23.26 -16.16
CA LEU A 137 4.77 22.91 -17.35
C LEU A 137 3.30 23.24 -17.17
N LYS A 138 2.73 22.97 -16.00
CA LYS A 138 1.35 23.28 -15.66
C LYS A 138 1.11 24.79 -15.77
N ASP A 139 1.97 25.61 -15.16
CA ASP A 139 1.89 27.07 -15.24
C ASP A 139 1.98 27.60 -16.68
N LYS A 140 2.82 26.94 -17.51
CA LYS A 140 2.98 27.32 -18.92
C LYS A 140 1.73 27.01 -19.76
N TRP A 141 1.11 25.86 -19.55
CA TRP A 141 0.04 25.34 -20.42
C TRP A 141 -1.36 25.61 -19.89
N ASP A 142 -1.51 25.85 -18.59
CA ASP A 142 -2.78 26.16 -17.93
C ASP A 142 -2.58 27.26 -16.87
N PRO A 143 -2.23 28.49 -17.28
CA PRO A 143 -1.89 29.59 -16.37
C PRO A 143 -3.07 30.07 -15.51
N GLU A 144 -4.31 29.71 -15.88
CA GLU A 144 -5.52 30.07 -15.15
C GLU A 144 -6.05 28.92 -14.26
N ASP A 145 -5.32 27.79 -14.20
CA ASP A 145 -5.72 26.56 -13.49
C ASP A 145 -7.13 26.05 -13.88
N VAL A 146 -7.47 26.09 -15.17
CA VAL A 146 -8.75 25.62 -15.69
C VAL A 146 -8.93 24.11 -15.48
N PHE A 147 -7.84 23.33 -15.61
CA PHE A 147 -7.87 21.89 -15.47
C PHE A 147 -7.54 21.47 -14.04
N PHE A 148 -8.54 20.96 -13.34
CA PHE A 148 -8.41 20.38 -12.01
C PHE A 148 -8.58 18.86 -12.04
N ALA A 149 -7.78 18.16 -11.26
CA ALA A 149 -8.00 16.77 -10.88
C ALA A 149 -7.40 16.53 -9.49
N ALA A 150 -8.09 15.76 -8.66
CA ALA A 150 -7.55 15.36 -7.37
C ALA A 150 -6.22 14.64 -7.56
N THR A 151 -5.24 14.95 -6.70
CA THR A 151 -3.85 14.44 -6.74
C THR A 151 -3.00 14.85 -7.95
N ALA A 152 -3.54 15.65 -8.90
CA ALA A 152 -2.75 16.23 -9.97
C ALA A 152 -1.82 17.35 -9.46
N VAL A 153 -0.90 17.76 -10.33
CA VAL A 153 -0.04 18.93 -10.08
C VAL A 153 -0.92 20.16 -9.91
N CYS A 154 -0.61 21.00 -8.92
CA CYS A 154 -1.39 22.17 -8.47
C CYS A 154 -2.67 21.86 -7.67
N ASN A 155 -2.96 20.60 -7.34
CA ASN A 155 -4.11 20.26 -6.49
C ASN A 155 -4.02 20.91 -5.09
N GLU A 156 -2.82 21.22 -4.59
CA GLU A 156 -2.60 21.97 -3.34
C GLU A 156 -3.17 23.39 -3.35
N PHE A 157 -3.40 24.00 -4.52
CA PHE A 157 -3.94 25.35 -4.61
C PHE A 157 -5.46 25.37 -4.49
N TRP A 158 -6.10 24.20 -4.48
CA TRP A 158 -7.54 24.04 -4.47
C TRP A 158 -7.98 23.12 -3.32
N LYS A 159 -9.16 23.39 -2.76
CA LYS A 159 -9.83 22.55 -1.79
C LYS A 159 -11.28 22.36 -2.18
N VAL A 160 -11.78 21.13 -2.05
CA VAL A 160 -13.21 20.85 -2.16
C VAL A 160 -13.84 21.11 -0.79
N ILE A 161 -14.72 22.11 -0.71
CA ILE A 161 -15.45 22.44 0.53
C ILE A 161 -16.65 21.51 0.65
N THR A 162 -16.56 20.56 1.57
CA THR A 162 -17.57 19.54 1.81
C THR A 162 -18.55 19.94 2.90
N ALA A 163 -19.80 19.49 2.78
CA ALA A 163 -20.83 19.77 3.80
C ALA A 163 -20.64 18.96 5.09
N TYR A 164 -19.85 17.88 5.07
CA TYR A 164 -19.77 16.91 6.16
C TYR A 164 -18.36 16.67 6.71
N GLU A 165 -17.39 17.57 6.46
CA GLU A 165 -15.97 17.50 6.91
C GLU A 165 -15.19 16.24 6.49
N LEU A 166 -15.86 15.27 5.86
CA LEU A 166 -15.24 14.09 5.28
C LEU A 166 -14.68 14.43 3.89
N PRO A 167 -13.52 13.87 3.51
CA PRO A 167 -12.95 14.07 2.19
C PRO A 167 -13.83 13.39 1.15
N HIS A 168 -14.66 14.18 0.47
CA HIS A 168 -15.50 13.73 -0.63
C HIS A 168 -15.56 14.81 -1.71
N GLU A 169 -15.51 14.43 -2.98
CA GLU A 169 -15.45 15.39 -4.11
C GLU A 169 -16.82 16.04 -4.45
N ASN A 170 -17.81 15.93 -3.57
CA ASN A 170 -19.18 16.42 -3.79
C ASN A 170 -19.37 17.91 -3.45
N GLY A 171 -18.29 18.65 -3.16
CA GLY A 171 -18.32 20.02 -2.67
C GLY A 171 -17.96 21.07 -3.73
N ARG A 172 -18.01 22.35 -3.34
CA ARG A 172 -17.51 23.44 -4.20
C ARG A 172 -15.98 23.42 -4.22
N LEU A 173 -15.39 23.52 -5.40
CA LEU A 173 -13.95 23.73 -5.56
C LEU A 173 -13.62 25.21 -5.31
N CYS A 174 -12.72 25.46 -4.35
CA CYS A 174 -12.30 26.79 -3.93
C CYS A 174 -10.78 26.88 -3.88
N ARG A 175 -10.21 28.07 -4.12
CA ARG A 175 -8.78 28.32 -3.87
C ARG A 175 -8.50 28.17 -2.37
N VAL A 176 -7.29 27.73 -2.02
CA VAL A 176 -6.89 27.57 -0.61
C VAL A 176 -6.63 28.91 0.07
N ASP A 177 -6.16 29.92 -0.70
CA ASP A 177 -5.77 31.26 -0.23
C ASP A 177 -6.89 32.33 -0.32
N GLU A 178 -8.12 31.94 -0.67
CA GLU A 178 -9.34 32.76 -0.61
C GLU A 178 -10.22 32.38 0.59
#